data_AF-W4P775-F1
#
_entry.id   AF-W4P775-F1
#
_cell.length_a   1.000
_cell.length_b   1.000
_cell.length_c   1.000
_cell.angle_alpha   90.00
_cell.angle_beta   90.00
_cell.angle_gamma   90.00
#
_symmetry.space_group_name_H-M   'P 1'
#
loop_
_entity.id
_entity.type
_entity.pdbx_description
1 polymer ?
#
loop_
_entity_poly.entity_id
_entity_poly.type
_entity_poly.pdbx_seq_one_letter_code
_entity_poly.pdbx_strand_id
1 'polypeptide(L)'
;MRVLNTVSEREFEMKNRRLGECRFLRGHFYFLLKIMFKNMPYIDETVPTDAYGTVSNVELTNDESWAKIAADFKFAYDNLPDVQPEVGRANKYAAAAYLAKVYLYKAYRQDERHNVTGVDANDLDQVLTYTAAVIGSPYDLATDFAHNFLPGKTTYENGIEALFSIQFSKDDGTSKGRLNFSDALNVPLNTSGACDFQKPSQNLVNAFKTKNGLPDFNSYNVNDYDDSADDVDPRLYHTIAMVGYPYKYDSGNIFEAGHNRNPGVYGSYSSLKENVKVGDESSVLIDPFRANTKNRIIIRYADVLLMRAEALIELNRELEALPLINKVRTRAKNSIALIPYATNVNVALYANDATWTNEYARTALRWERRLEFAMEGSRFFDLVRWGIADSVLNTYYAGEKSKRTYYEGAHFDKNKEEYVPIPQQQISFSKNVYKQNYNY
;
A
#
# COMPACT_ATOMS: atom_id res chain seq x y z
N MET A 1 7.46 -26.61 -2.29
CA MET A 1 8.52 -26.65 -1.26
C MET A 1 8.87 -28.08 -0.83
N ARG A 2 7.93 -28.92 -0.33
CA ARG A 2 8.24 -30.34 -0.04
C ARG A 2 8.97 -31.07 -1.18
N VAL A 3 8.48 -30.93 -2.41
CA VAL A 3 9.12 -31.50 -3.62
C VAL A 3 10.53 -30.96 -3.86
N LEU A 4 10.78 -29.67 -3.60
CA LEU A 4 12.14 -29.11 -3.74
C LEU A 4 13.07 -29.62 -2.64
N ASN A 5 12.53 -29.94 -1.46
CA ASN A 5 13.30 -30.44 -0.33
C ASN A 5 13.73 -31.91 -0.51
N THR A 6 13.08 -32.69 -1.39
CA THR A 6 13.47 -34.08 -1.70
C THR A 6 14.63 -34.17 -2.70
N VAL A 7 15.01 -33.06 -3.36
CA VAL A 7 16.09 -33.02 -4.35
C VAL A 7 17.32 -32.36 -3.73
N SER A 8 18.52 -32.86 -4.01
CA SER A 8 19.79 -32.24 -3.56
C SER A 8 20.16 -31.01 -4.40
N GLU A 9 21.00 -30.12 -3.88
CA GLU A 9 21.52 -28.97 -4.66
C GLU A 9 22.36 -29.42 -5.86
N ARG A 10 22.99 -30.60 -5.78
CA ARG A 10 23.74 -31.19 -6.90
C ARG A 10 22.82 -31.60 -8.06
N GLU A 11 21.62 -32.09 -7.74
CA GLU A 11 20.63 -32.50 -8.75
C GLU A 11 19.86 -31.29 -9.31
N PHE A 12 19.75 -30.22 -8.52
CA PHE A 12 19.09 -28.99 -8.94
C PHE A 12 19.78 -27.75 -8.34
N GLU A 13 20.74 -27.18 -9.08
CA GLU A 13 21.58 -26.06 -8.63
C GLU A 13 20.76 -24.81 -8.24
N MET A 14 19.58 -24.63 -8.83
CA MET A 14 18.68 -23.52 -8.51
C MET A 14 17.77 -23.78 -7.29
N LYS A 15 17.97 -24.88 -6.54
CA LYS A 15 17.11 -25.27 -5.41
C LYS A 15 16.89 -24.13 -4.43
N ASN A 16 17.94 -23.54 -3.88
CA ASN A 16 17.82 -22.49 -2.87
C ASN A 16 17.20 -21.21 -3.42
N ARG A 17 17.47 -20.88 -4.70
CA ARG A 17 16.80 -19.77 -5.38
C ARG A 17 15.29 -20.00 -5.49
N ARG A 18 14.85 -21.19 -5.92
CA ARG A 18 13.42 -21.52 -6.04
C ARG A 18 12.74 -21.64 -4.68
N LEU A 19 13.43 -22.15 -3.67
CA LEU A 19 12.95 -22.10 -2.29
C LEU A 19 12.80 -20.66 -1.81
N GLY A 20 13.75 -19.77 -2.12
CA GLY A 20 13.66 -18.33 -1.83
C GLY A 20 12.43 -17.70 -2.47
N GLU A 21 12.15 -17.98 -3.74
CA GLU A 21 10.95 -17.49 -4.44
C GLU A 21 9.66 -18.02 -3.79
N CYS A 22 9.60 -19.32 -3.47
CA CYS A 22 8.43 -19.91 -2.81
C CYS A 22 8.20 -19.34 -1.41
N ARG A 23 9.26 -19.17 -0.61
CA ARG A 23 9.16 -18.61 0.74
C ARG A 23 8.83 -17.13 0.72
N PHE A 24 9.35 -16.36 -0.25
CA PHE A 24 8.92 -14.98 -0.49
C PHE A 24 7.40 -14.89 -0.71
N LEU A 25 6.84 -15.74 -1.60
CA LEU A 25 5.40 -15.76 -1.86
C LEU A 25 4.60 -16.22 -0.63
N ARG A 26 5.07 -17.23 0.10
CA ARG A 26 4.42 -17.66 1.36
C ARG A 26 4.42 -16.54 2.40
N GLY A 27 5.55 -15.86 2.58
CA GLY A 27 5.68 -14.70 3.45
C GLY A 27 4.72 -13.58 3.05
N HIS A 28 4.57 -13.30 1.75
CA HIS A 28 3.62 -12.32 1.24
C HIS A 28 2.18 -12.66 1.64
N PHE A 29 1.73 -13.89 1.42
CA PHE A 29 0.37 -14.29 1.77
C PHE A 29 0.13 -14.32 3.28
N TYR A 30 1.08 -14.78 4.09
CA TYR A 30 0.94 -14.72 5.54
C TYR A 30 1.01 -13.29 6.08
N PHE A 31 1.80 -12.41 5.47
CA PHE A 31 1.78 -10.97 5.81
C PHE A 31 0.37 -10.39 5.59
N LEU A 32 -0.25 -10.66 4.44
CA LEU A 32 -1.63 -10.21 4.16
C LEU A 32 -2.64 -10.80 5.17
N LEU A 33 -2.56 -12.09 5.46
CA LEU A 33 -3.41 -12.71 6.48
C LEU A 33 -3.20 -12.08 7.86
N LYS A 34 -1.95 -11.81 8.24
CA LYS A 34 -1.60 -11.24 9.55
C LYS A 34 -2.14 -9.83 9.72
N ILE A 35 -2.03 -8.97 8.72
CA ILE A 35 -2.55 -7.59 8.80
C ILE A 35 -4.07 -7.52 8.72
N MET A 36 -4.73 -8.50 8.10
CA MET A 36 -6.19 -8.55 8.03
C MET A 36 -6.83 -9.19 9.26
N PHE A 37 -6.30 -10.32 9.75
CA PHE A 37 -6.97 -11.14 10.76
C PHE A 37 -6.29 -11.17 12.12
N LYS A 38 -5.06 -10.65 12.26
CA LYS A 38 -4.18 -10.79 13.42
C LYS A 38 -3.78 -12.23 13.76
N ASN A 39 -4.74 -13.10 14.03
CA ASN A 39 -4.54 -14.50 14.41
C ASN A 39 -4.78 -15.40 13.19
N MET A 40 -3.76 -16.16 12.81
CA MET A 40 -3.81 -17.04 11.64
C MET A 40 -3.06 -18.34 11.93
N PRO A 41 -3.55 -19.49 11.43
CA PRO A 41 -2.79 -20.73 11.50
C PRO A 41 -1.53 -20.59 10.65
N TYR A 42 -0.38 -21.03 11.16
CA TYR A 42 0.86 -21.05 10.38
C TYR A 42 1.17 -22.49 9.95
N ILE A 43 0.98 -22.76 8.65
CA ILE A 43 1.25 -24.05 8.02
C ILE A 43 2.41 -23.88 7.03
N ASP A 44 3.48 -24.63 7.25
CA ASP A 44 4.62 -24.71 6.35
C ASP A 44 4.81 -26.11 5.77
N GLU A 45 5.90 -26.32 5.03
CA GLU A 45 6.18 -27.59 4.37
C GLU A 45 6.54 -28.72 5.34
N THR A 46 6.81 -28.42 6.62
CA THR A 46 7.19 -29.39 7.65
C THR A 46 5.98 -29.99 8.37
N VAL A 47 4.85 -29.28 8.38
CA VAL A 47 3.60 -29.76 9.00
C VAL A 47 3.06 -30.95 8.19
N PRO A 48 2.81 -32.14 8.78
CA PRO A 48 2.19 -33.27 8.08
C PRO A 48 0.77 -32.95 7.58
N THR A 49 0.35 -33.54 6.46
CA THR A 49 -0.97 -33.25 5.85
C THR A 49 -2.15 -33.66 6.71
N ASP A 50 -2.00 -34.75 7.45
CA ASP A 50 -2.99 -35.25 8.43
C ASP A 50 -3.06 -34.37 9.69
N ALA A 51 -2.02 -33.58 9.98
CA ALA A 51 -1.99 -32.61 11.07
C ALA A 51 -2.60 -31.23 10.72
N TYR A 52 -2.95 -30.97 9.45
CA TYR A 52 -3.49 -29.65 9.05
C TYR A 52 -4.75 -29.25 9.82
N GLY A 53 -5.62 -30.22 10.14
CA GLY A 53 -6.86 -29.98 10.87
C GLY A 53 -6.67 -29.63 12.35
N THR A 54 -5.45 -29.74 12.90
CA THR A 54 -5.14 -29.52 14.32
C THR A 54 -4.25 -28.32 14.57
N VAL A 55 -3.73 -27.65 13.53
CA VAL A 55 -2.94 -26.42 13.67
C VAL A 55 -3.84 -25.30 14.17
N SER A 56 -3.51 -24.65 15.29
CA SER A 56 -4.34 -23.56 15.81
C SER A 56 -3.89 -22.19 15.28
N ASN A 57 -4.83 -21.25 15.14
CA ASN A 57 -4.53 -19.86 14.80
C ASN A 57 -4.05 -19.02 16.00
N VAL A 58 -4.04 -19.62 17.20
CA VAL A 58 -3.53 -19.03 18.45
C VAL A 58 -2.44 -19.90 19.08
N GLU A 59 -1.88 -20.86 18.34
CA GLU A 59 -0.73 -21.66 18.80
C GLU A 59 0.51 -20.79 18.96
N LEU A 60 0.71 -19.86 18.01
CA LEU A 60 1.77 -18.86 18.06
C LEU A 60 1.22 -17.59 18.69
N THR A 61 2.03 -16.97 19.55
CA THR A 61 1.78 -15.58 19.96
C THR A 61 1.86 -14.64 18.75
N ASN A 62 1.34 -13.41 18.92
CA ASN A 62 1.42 -12.37 17.89
C ASN A 62 2.86 -12.20 17.35
N ASP A 63 3.84 -12.14 18.24
CA ASP A 63 5.22 -11.84 17.90
C ASP A 63 5.95 -13.04 17.29
N GLU A 64 5.66 -14.26 17.76
CA GLU A 64 6.18 -15.49 17.14
C GLU A 64 5.65 -15.67 15.72
N SER A 65 4.37 -15.36 15.51
CA SER A 65 3.76 -15.45 14.18
C SER A 65 4.37 -14.42 13.21
N TRP A 66 4.68 -13.20 13.67
CA TRP A 66 5.47 -12.23 12.90
C TRP A 66 6.89 -12.73 12.62
N ALA A 67 7.54 -13.38 13.59
CA ALA A 67 8.87 -13.95 13.41
C ALA A 67 8.90 -15.07 12.35
N LYS A 68 7.84 -15.90 12.26
CA LYS A 68 7.70 -16.90 11.19
C LYS A 68 7.63 -16.25 9.80
N ILE A 69 6.88 -15.16 9.67
CA ILE A 69 6.79 -14.40 8.41
C ILE A 69 8.14 -13.76 8.07
N ALA A 70 8.82 -13.16 9.06
CA ALA A 70 10.14 -12.59 8.89
C ALA A 70 11.18 -13.64 8.44
N ALA A 71 11.12 -14.86 8.98
CA ALA A 71 12.02 -15.95 8.61
C ALA A 71 11.89 -16.36 7.13
N ASP A 72 10.68 -16.30 6.56
CA ASP A 72 10.47 -16.59 5.13
C ASP A 72 11.14 -15.54 4.24
N PHE A 73 10.96 -14.25 4.55
CA PHE A 73 11.62 -13.18 3.80
C PHE A 73 13.13 -13.11 4.06
N LYS A 74 13.60 -13.48 5.25
CA LYS A 74 15.04 -13.59 5.55
C LYS A 74 15.68 -14.68 4.70
N PHE A 75 15.06 -15.86 4.64
CA PHE A 75 15.55 -16.92 3.75
C PHE A 75 15.57 -16.48 2.29
N ALA A 76 14.52 -15.78 1.83
CA ALA A 76 14.48 -15.23 0.49
C ALA A 76 15.60 -14.19 0.25
N TYR A 77 15.83 -13.27 1.18
CA TYR A 77 16.92 -12.28 1.10
C TYR A 77 18.31 -12.94 1.00
N ASP A 78 18.53 -14.03 1.74
CA ASP A 78 19.82 -14.72 1.76
C ASP A 78 20.09 -15.54 0.49
N ASN A 79 19.05 -15.95 -0.24
CA ASN A 79 19.15 -16.94 -1.34
C ASN A 79 18.70 -16.43 -2.72
N LEU A 80 18.03 -15.27 -2.79
CA LEU A 80 17.64 -14.67 -4.06
C LEU A 80 18.79 -13.84 -4.65
N PRO A 81 18.95 -13.83 -5.99
CA PRO A 81 19.94 -12.98 -6.63
C PRO A 81 19.51 -11.50 -6.58
N ASP A 82 20.49 -10.62 -6.73
CA ASP A 82 20.28 -9.17 -6.84
C ASP A 82 19.42 -8.79 -8.06
N VAL A 83 19.60 -9.51 -9.16
CA VAL A 83 18.88 -9.32 -10.43
C VAL A 83 18.28 -10.65 -10.87
N GLN A 84 17.04 -10.60 -11.36
CA GLN A 84 16.35 -11.73 -11.97
C GLN A 84 16.21 -11.51 -13.49
N PRO A 85 16.51 -12.50 -14.34
CA PRO A 85 16.27 -12.40 -15.77
C PRO A 85 14.78 -12.23 -16.10
N GLU A 86 13.92 -12.88 -15.32
CA GLU A 86 12.46 -12.77 -15.42
C GLU A 86 11.98 -11.74 -14.40
N VAL A 87 11.65 -10.53 -14.87
CA VAL A 87 11.34 -9.36 -14.05
C VAL A 87 10.19 -9.55 -13.04
N GLY A 88 9.30 -10.52 -13.27
CA GLY A 88 8.22 -10.88 -12.34
C GLY A 88 8.66 -11.69 -11.13
N ARG A 89 9.88 -12.26 -11.12
CA ARG A 89 10.40 -13.01 -9.97
C ARG A 89 10.95 -12.04 -8.92
N ALA A 90 10.66 -12.33 -7.66
CA ALA A 90 11.27 -11.58 -6.57
C ALA A 90 12.80 -11.72 -6.59
N ASN A 91 13.49 -10.60 -6.37
CA ASN A 91 14.94 -10.55 -6.18
C ASN A 91 15.28 -10.28 -4.71
N LYS A 92 16.58 -10.20 -4.40
CA LYS A 92 17.09 -9.90 -3.06
C LYS A 92 16.51 -8.62 -2.46
N TYR A 93 16.40 -7.55 -3.26
CA TYR A 93 15.96 -6.25 -2.78
C TYR A 93 14.44 -6.20 -2.51
N ALA A 94 13.64 -6.92 -3.29
CA ALA A 94 12.23 -7.16 -2.97
C ALA A 94 12.08 -7.89 -1.62
N ALA A 95 12.88 -8.92 -1.37
CA ALA A 95 12.87 -9.65 -0.10
C ALA A 95 13.33 -8.77 1.08
N ALA A 96 14.36 -7.95 0.89
CA ALA A 96 14.81 -6.98 1.90
C ALA A 96 13.71 -5.97 2.25
N ALA A 97 13.03 -5.42 1.23
CA ALA A 97 11.96 -4.45 1.45
C ALA A 97 10.77 -5.05 2.20
N TYR A 98 10.36 -6.28 1.85
CA TYR A 98 9.32 -7.00 2.59
C TYR A 98 9.74 -7.34 4.01
N LEU A 99 10.98 -7.75 4.21
CA LEU A 99 11.51 -8.06 5.53
C LEU A 99 11.53 -6.82 6.43
N ALA A 100 11.97 -5.67 5.90
CA ALA A 100 11.87 -4.39 6.60
C ALA A 100 10.42 -4.06 6.96
N LYS A 101 9.47 -4.28 6.03
CA LYS A 101 8.04 -4.06 6.28
C LYS A 101 7.49 -4.95 7.39
N VAL A 102 7.85 -6.24 7.40
CA VAL A 102 7.46 -7.17 8.46
C VAL A 102 8.01 -6.74 9.81
N TYR A 103 9.29 -6.40 9.89
CA TYR A 103 9.89 -5.90 11.13
C TYR A 103 9.26 -4.59 11.60
N LEU A 104 8.90 -3.68 10.68
CA LEU A 104 8.20 -2.46 11.05
C LEU A 104 6.82 -2.76 11.65
N TYR A 105 6.07 -3.71 11.09
CA TYR A 105 4.79 -4.14 11.68
C TYR A 105 4.99 -4.85 13.02
N LYS A 106 6.03 -5.69 13.14
CA LYS A 106 6.37 -6.43 14.36
C LYS A 106 6.85 -5.51 15.49
N ALA A 107 7.53 -4.41 15.16
CA ALA A 107 8.06 -3.47 16.14
C ALA A 107 6.96 -2.85 17.00
N TYR A 108 5.79 -2.56 16.42
CA TYR A 108 4.61 -2.09 17.15
C TYR A 108 3.95 -3.26 17.88
N ARG A 109 4.37 -3.49 19.13
CA ARG A 109 3.87 -4.59 19.96
C ARG A 109 2.41 -4.36 20.31
N GLN A 110 1.62 -5.42 20.25
CA GLN A 110 0.21 -5.38 20.57
C GLN A 110 -0.18 -6.40 21.63
N ASP A 111 -1.08 -6.01 22.53
CA ASP A 111 -1.74 -6.94 23.44
C ASP A 111 -2.82 -7.77 22.72
N GLU A 112 -3.43 -8.73 23.42
CA GLU A 112 -4.52 -9.55 22.87
C GLU A 112 -5.74 -8.71 22.44
N ARG A 113 -5.94 -7.55 23.09
CA ARG A 113 -7.03 -6.60 22.85
C ARG A 113 -6.77 -5.63 21.70
N HIS A 114 -5.68 -5.79 20.95
CA HIS A 114 -5.31 -4.95 19.80
C HIS A 114 -4.69 -3.59 20.14
N ASN A 115 -4.44 -3.28 21.42
CA ASN A 115 -3.77 -2.05 21.80
C ASN A 115 -2.28 -2.14 21.49
N VAL A 116 -1.72 -1.09 20.89
CA VAL A 116 -0.26 -0.94 20.79
C VAL A 116 0.30 -0.64 22.18
N THR A 117 1.16 -1.52 22.68
CA THR A 117 1.73 -1.45 24.03
C THR A 117 3.15 -0.90 24.08
N GLY A 118 3.81 -0.80 22.92
CA GLY A 118 5.15 -0.24 22.79
C GLY A 118 5.71 -0.39 21.39
N VAL A 119 6.87 0.23 21.16
CA VAL A 119 7.62 0.12 19.91
C VAL A 119 9.01 -0.46 20.23
N ASP A 120 9.31 -1.64 19.70
CA ASP A 120 10.53 -2.40 20.00
C ASP A 120 11.72 -1.91 19.16
N ALA A 121 12.75 -1.41 19.81
CA ALA A 121 13.93 -0.85 19.16
C ALA A 121 14.74 -1.87 18.36
N ASN A 122 14.82 -3.14 18.79
CA ASN A 122 15.59 -4.16 18.08
C ASN A 122 14.95 -4.50 16.73
N ASP A 123 13.61 -4.58 16.70
CA ASP A 123 12.87 -4.75 15.45
C ASP A 123 13.03 -3.52 14.54
N LEU A 124 13.06 -2.30 15.09
CA LEU A 124 13.36 -1.09 14.31
C LEU A 124 14.79 -1.10 13.73
N ASP A 125 15.78 -1.60 14.46
CA ASP A 125 17.14 -1.77 13.93
C ASP A 125 17.18 -2.78 12.76
N GLN A 126 16.31 -3.79 12.77
CA GLN A 126 16.14 -4.66 11.59
C GLN A 126 15.53 -3.90 10.41
N VAL A 127 14.56 -3.01 10.64
CA VAL A 127 14.04 -2.11 9.58
C VAL A 127 15.18 -1.28 8.98
N LEU A 128 16.02 -0.67 9.81
CA LEU A 128 17.17 0.10 9.35
C LEU A 128 18.17 -0.76 8.57
N THR A 129 18.42 -2.00 9.00
CA THR A 129 19.31 -2.94 8.33
C THR A 129 18.84 -3.25 6.91
N TYR A 130 17.59 -3.70 6.76
CA TYR A 130 17.12 -4.16 5.45
C TYR A 130 16.71 -3.01 4.52
N THR A 131 16.28 -1.87 5.05
CA THR A 131 16.09 -0.67 4.21
C THR A 131 17.43 -0.12 3.70
N ALA A 132 18.53 -0.21 4.45
CA ALA A 132 19.86 0.17 3.97
C ALA A 132 20.31 -0.69 2.79
N ALA A 133 20.03 -2.00 2.81
CA ALA A 133 20.34 -2.90 1.69
C ALA A 133 19.62 -2.48 0.39
N VAL A 134 18.38 -2.02 0.49
CA VAL A 134 17.63 -1.54 -0.68
C VAL A 134 18.09 -0.14 -1.10
N ILE A 135 18.39 0.75 -0.16
CA ILE A 135 18.89 2.10 -0.48
C ILE A 135 20.25 2.06 -1.17
N GLY A 136 21.11 1.10 -0.84
CA GLY A 136 22.40 0.87 -1.50
C GLY A 136 22.32 0.10 -2.83
N SER A 137 21.11 -0.22 -3.30
CA SER A 137 20.88 -0.94 -4.55
C SER A 137 20.65 0.00 -5.74
N PRO A 138 20.47 -0.52 -6.97
CA PRO A 138 20.12 0.29 -8.14
C PRO A 138 18.70 0.88 -8.16
N TYR A 139 17.83 0.56 -7.19
CA TYR A 139 16.47 1.12 -7.12
C TYR A 139 16.48 2.57 -6.62
N ASP A 140 15.54 3.39 -7.11
CA ASP A 140 15.36 4.78 -6.71
C ASP A 140 13.90 5.22 -6.94
N LEU A 141 13.55 6.45 -6.56
CA LEU A 141 12.29 7.07 -6.94
C LEU A 141 12.25 7.28 -8.47
N ALA A 142 11.09 7.00 -9.06
CA ALA A 142 10.82 7.42 -10.42
C ALA A 142 10.91 8.95 -10.53
N THR A 143 11.43 9.44 -11.65
CA THR A 143 11.64 10.87 -11.92
C THR A 143 10.35 11.68 -11.81
N ASP A 144 9.22 11.07 -12.19
CA ASP A 144 7.87 11.60 -11.99
C ASP A 144 7.04 10.54 -11.25
N PHE A 145 6.24 10.98 -10.27
CA PHE A 145 5.36 10.14 -9.46
C PHE A 145 4.39 9.32 -10.33
N ALA A 146 3.88 9.93 -11.39
CA ALA A 146 2.91 9.33 -12.30
C ALA A 146 3.45 8.09 -13.02
N HIS A 147 4.77 8.00 -13.24
CA HIS A 147 5.40 6.88 -13.94
C HIS A 147 5.14 5.53 -13.24
N ASN A 148 4.89 5.52 -11.92
CA ASN A 148 4.50 4.32 -11.19
C ASN A 148 3.11 3.78 -11.58
N PHE A 149 2.29 4.60 -12.24
CA PHE A 149 0.86 4.35 -12.44
C PHE A 149 0.44 4.47 -13.92
N LEU A 150 1.40 4.35 -14.83
CA LEU A 150 1.18 4.33 -16.28
C LEU A 150 1.44 2.92 -16.85
N PRO A 151 0.62 2.48 -17.82
CA PRO A 151 0.89 1.25 -18.55
C PRO A 151 2.03 1.45 -19.53
N GLY A 152 2.71 0.37 -19.92
CA GLY A 152 3.77 0.40 -20.93
C GLY A 152 4.98 -0.43 -20.49
N LYS A 153 5.06 -1.66 -21.00
CA LYS A 153 6.05 -2.68 -20.61
C LYS A 153 7.50 -2.25 -20.79
N THR A 154 7.75 -1.38 -21.77
CA THR A 154 9.10 -0.91 -22.14
C THR A 154 9.36 0.53 -21.71
N THR A 155 8.36 1.23 -21.17
CA THR A 155 8.44 2.67 -20.85
C THR A 155 8.29 2.95 -19.36
N TYR A 156 7.29 2.40 -18.70
CA TYR A 156 6.92 2.76 -17.33
C TYR A 156 6.86 1.56 -16.37
N GLU A 157 6.38 0.40 -16.84
CA GLU A 157 6.26 -0.79 -16.00
C GLU A 157 7.62 -1.38 -15.66
N ASN A 158 7.73 -1.95 -14.46
CA ASN A 158 8.99 -2.48 -13.92
C ASN A 158 10.12 -1.42 -13.87
N GLY A 159 9.74 -0.14 -13.75
CA GLY A 159 10.68 0.96 -13.60
C GLY A 159 11.47 0.93 -12.29
N ILE A 160 12.38 1.89 -12.15
CA ILE A 160 13.39 1.94 -11.07
C ILE A 160 12.82 2.00 -9.64
N GLU A 161 11.54 2.33 -9.48
CA GLU A 161 10.86 2.39 -8.17
C GLU A 161 10.11 1.08 -7.83
N ALA A 162 9.89 0.19 -8.79
CA ALA A 162 9.09 -1.02 -8.62
C ALA A 162 9.91 -2.20 -8.10
N LEU A 163 9.99 -2.36 -6.77
CA LEU A 163 10.74 -3.46 -6.14
C LEU A 163 10.08 -4.83 -6.38
N PHE A 164 8.75 -4.88 -6.33
CA PHE A 164 8.00 -6.09 -6.67
C PHE A 164 6.63 -5.73 -7.24
N SER A 165 6.28 -6.35 -8.37
CA SER A 165 5.05 -6.09 -9.10
C SER A 165 4.38 -7.37 -9.55
N ILE A 166 3.05 -7.42 -9.43
CA ILE A 166 2.24 -8.45 -10.07
C ILE A 166 2.18 -8.14 -11.57
N GLN A 167 2.60 -9.12 -12.38
CA GLN A 167 2.70 -8.99 -13.82
C GLN A 167 1.35 -9.35 -14.46
N PHE A 168 0.79 -8.44 -15.26
CA PHE A 168 -0.43 -8.69 -16.03
C PHE A 168 -0.12 -8.73 -17.54
N SER A 169 -0.99 -9.41 -18.28
CA SER A 169 -0.81 -9.61 -19.72
C SER A 169 -2.14 -9.79 -20.44
N LYS A 170 -2.13 -9.41 -21.71
CA LYS A 170 -3.09 -9.82 -22.73
C LYS A 170 -2.33 -10.55 -23.84
N ASP A 171 -3.05 -11.17 -24.76
CA ASP A 171 -2.48 -11.85 -25.93
C ASP A 171 -1.45 -12.93 -25.57
N ASP A 172 -1.66 -13.60 -24.43
CA ASP A 172 -0.73 -14.56 -23.82
C ASP A 172 -1.16 -16.03 -23.96
N GLY A 173 -2.03 -16.30 -24.94
CA GLY A 173 -2.61 -17.62 -25.21
C GLY A 173 -3.76 -18.01 -24.27
N THR A 174 -4.11 -17.18 -23.28
CA THR A 174 -5.33 -17.39 -22.47
C THR A 174 -6.54 -16.74 -23.15
N SER A 175 -7.75 -17.17 -22.77
CA SER A 175 -9.00 -16.74 -23.44
C SER A 175 -9.29 -15.24 -23.32
N LYS A 176 -8.84 -14.60 -22.23
CA LYS A 176 -9.12 -13.18 -21.92
C LYS A 176 -7.87 -12.38 -21.54
N GLY A 177 -6.70 -13.00 -21.52
CA GLY A 177 -5.52 -12.45 -20.88
C GLY A 177 -5.51 -12.69 -19.38
N ARG A 178 -4.32 -12.63 -18.78
CA ARG A 178 -4.13 -12.49 -17.33
C ARG A 178 -4.24 -11.01 -16.97
N LEU A 179 -5.45 -10.50 -17.05
CA LEU A 179 -5.76 -9.09 -16.75
C LEU A 179 -5.86 -8.85 -15.25
N ASN A 180 -5.77 -7.58 -14.86
CA ASN A 180 -6.08 -7.17 -13.51
C ASN A 180 -7.60 -7.06 -13.30
N PHE A 181 -8.23 -8.19 -13.00
CA PHE A 181 -9.67 -8.24 -12.70
C PHE A 181 -10.04 -7.59 -11.36
N SER A 182 -9.08 -7.43 -10.44
CA SER A 182 -9.36 -6.90 -9.10
C SER A 182 -9.80 -5.43 -9.11
N ASP A 183 -9.38 -4.68 -10.13
CA ASP A 183 -9.67 -3.25 -10.26
C ASP A 183 -10.77 -2.98 -11.30
N ALA A 184 -11.38 -4.02 -11.88
CA ALA A 184 -12.32 -3.88 -13.01
C ALA A 184 -13.61 -3.13 -12.63
N LEU A 185 -13.96 -3.09 -11.34
CA LEU A 185 -15.11 -2.35 -10.84
C LEU A 185 -14.82 -0.85 -10.66
N ASN A 186 -13.54 -0.45 -10.64
CA ASN A 186 -13.13 0.92 -10.32
C ASN A 186 -13.12 1.85 -11.54
N VAL A 187 -13.42 1.32 -12.73
CA VAL A 187 -13.46 2.12 -13.95
C VAL A 187 -14.67 3.07 -13.88
N PRO A 188 -14.50 4.39 -14.13
CA PRO A 188 -15.61 5.33 -14.10
C PRO A 188 -16.69 5.03 -15.15
N LEU A 189 -17.93 5.44 -14.88
CA LEU A 189 -19.09 5.05 -15.67
C LEU A 189 -18.96 5.39 -17.16
N ASN A 190 -18.77 6.67 -17.50
CA ASN A 190 -18.71 7.13 -18.89
C ASN A 190 -17.37 6.84 -19.60
N THR A 191 -16.47 6.09 -18.96
CA THR A 191 -15.23 5.56 -19.57
C THR A 191 -15.46 4.17 -20.18
N SER A 192 -16.39 3.38 -19.62
CA SER A 192 -16.52 1.94 -19.92
C SER A 192 -17.93 1.35 -19.83
N GLY A 193 -18.92 2.10 -19.33
CA GLY A 193 -20.27 1.66 -19.03
C GLY A 193 -20.50 1.18 -17.59
N ALA A 194 -19.44 0.82 -16.84
CA ALA A 194 -19.49 0.38 -15.43
C ALA A 194 -18.07 0.29 -14.81
N CYS A 195 -17.88 0.32 -13.47
CA CYS A 195 -18.89 0.32 -12.39
C CYS A 195 -18.78 1.48 -11.40
N ASP A 196 -17.69 2.26 -11.44
CA ASP A 196 -17.45 3.44 -10.59
C ASP A 196 -17.24 3.18 -9.08
N PHE A 197 -16.57 2.07 -8.73
CA PHE A 197 -16.16 1.75 -7.35
C PHE A 197 -14.87 2.49 -6.94
N GLN A 198 -14.46 2.33 -5.67
CA GLN A 198 -13.21 2.88 -5.12
C GLN A 198 -13.10 4.41 -5.26
N LYS A 199 -14.14 5.10 -4.80
CA LYS A 199 -14.27 6.56 -4.87
C LYS A 199 -13.34 7.23 -3.83
N PRO A 200 -12.43 8.15 -4.23
CA PRO A 200 -11.70 8.98 -3.26
C PRO A 200 -12.65 9.83 -2.41
N SER A 201 -12.37 9.97 -1.12
CA SER A 201 -13.19 10.80 -0.21
C SER A 201 -12.84 12.29 -0.31
N GLN A 202 -13.77 13.16 0.09
CA GLN A 202 -13.51 14.61 0.16
C GLN A 202 -12.37 14.89 1.16
N ASN A 203 -12.38 14.22 2.32
CA ASN A 203 -11.28 14.29 3.29
C ASN A 203 -9.91 13.95 2.69
N LEU A 204 -9.83 13.05 1.70
CA LEU A 204 -8.57 12.75 1.02
C LEU A 204 -8.16 13.88 0.07
N VAL A 205 -9.09 14.41 -0.74
CA VAL A 205 -8.82 15.58 -1.61
C VAL A 205 -8.31 16.75 -0.80
N ASN A 206 -9.03 17.09 0.27
CA ASN A 206 -8.67 18.16 1.19
C ASN A 206 -7.27 17.96 1.79
N ALA A 207 -6.82 16.71 2.01
CA ALA A 207 -5.51 16.44 2.62
C ALA A 207 -4.32 16.82 1.74
N PHE A 208 -4.53 16.97 0.43
CA PHE A 208 -3.52 17.47 -0.51
C PHE A 208 -3.36 19.00 -0.48
N LYS A 209 -4.24 19.74 0.22
CA LYS A 209 -4.09 21.18 0.41
C LYS A 209 -2.77 21.49 1.12
N THR A 210 -2.10 22.52 0.65
CA THR A 210 -0.87 23.03 1.24
C THR A 210 -1.04 24.46 1.73
N LYS A 211 -0.23 24.82 2.72
CA LYS A 211 -0.08 26.16 3.26
C LYS A 211 1.40 26.48 3.27
N ASN A 212 1.81 27.47 2.50
CA ASN A 212 3.23 27.78 2.25
C ASN A 212 4.02 26.56 1.74
N GLY A 213 3.39 25.72 0.91
CA GLY A 213 3.96 24.51 0.35
C GLY A 213 4.11 23.32 1.31
N LEU A 214 3.77 23.45 2.59
CA LEU A 214 3.70 22.34 3.55
C LEU A 214 2.25 21.85 3.68
N PRO A 215 1.98 20.62 4.11
CA PRO A 215 0.60 20.18 4.31
C PRO A 215 -0.14 21.07 5.33
N ASP A 216 -1.42 21.35 5.09
CA ASP A 216 -2.25 22.09 6.05
C ASP A 216 -2.70 21.20 7.22
N PHE A 217 -1.78 20.86 8.12
CA PHE A 217 -2.00 19.88 9.19
C PHE A 217 -3.23 20.16 10.08
N ASN A 218 -3.59 21.42 10.25
CA ASN A 218 -4.59 21.83 11.24
C ASN A 218 -5.95 22.15 10.61
N SER A 219 -5.96 22.74 9.41
CA SER A 219 -7.18 23.30 8.81
C SER A 219 -7.59 22.64 7.51
N TYR A 220 -6.87 21.60 7.04
CA TYR A 220 -7.10 21.01 5.71
C TYR A 220 -8.57 20.67 5.43
N ASN A 221 -9.31 20.22 6.44
CA ASN A 221 -10.69 19.72 6.29
C ASN A 221 -11.75 20.65 6.87
N VAL A 222 -11.41 21.90 7.20
CA VAL A 222 -12.39 22.90 7.66
C VAL A 222 -13.31 23.33 6.52
N ASN A 223 -12.71 23.62 5.36
CA ASN A 223 -13.41 23.91 4.12
C ASN A 223 -12.98 22.90 3.06
N ASP A 224 -13.90 22.60 2.14
CA ASP A 224 -13.57 21.78 0.99
C ASP A 224 -12.60 22.51 0.06
N TYR A 225 -11.77 21.71 -0.61
CA TYR A 225 -10.82 22.18 -1.61
C TYR A 225 -11.51 23.02 -2.70
N ASP A 226 -10.96 24.21 -2.93
CA ASP A 226 -11.32 25.13 -4.00
C ASP A 226 -10.09 25.37 -4.89
N ASP A 227 -10.14 24.94 -6.14
CA ASP A 227 -9.01 25.00 -7.07
C ASP A 227 -8.62 26.42 -7.48
N SER A 228 -9.49 27.41 -7.26
CA SER A 228 -9.22 28.82 -7.51
C SER A 228 -8.54 29.53 -6.34
N ALA A 229 -8.61 28.95 -5.14
CA ALA A 229 -8.19 29.60 -3.90
C ALA A 229 -7.11 28.85 -3.11
N ASP A 230 -7.06 27.53 -3.23
CA ASP A 230 -6.16 26.68 -2.46
C ASP A 230 -4.95 26.22 -3.28
N ASP A 231 -3.77 26.31 -2.66
CA ASP A 231 -2.57 25.63 -3.12
C ASP A 231 -2.64 24.13 -2.76
N VAL A 232 -2.07 23.27 -3.62
CA VAL A 232 -2.08 21.82 -3.43
C VAL A 232 -0.75 21.14 -3.77
N ASP A 233 -0.59 19.91 -3.27
CA ASP A 233 0.45 18.99 -3.70
C ASP A 233 0.13 18.39 -5.10
N PRO A 234 1.08 18.37 -6.06
CA PRO A 234 0.90 17.81 -7.40
C PRO A 234 0.29 16.40 -7.45
N ARG A 235 0.55 15.58 -6.42
CA ARG A 235 0.05 14.20 -6.35
C ARG A 235 -1.48 14.12 -6.33
N LEU A 236 -2.20 15.20 -6.00
CA LEU A 236 -3.65 15.27 -6.15
C LEU A 236 -4.07 14.89 -7.58
N TYR A 237 -3.47 15.54 -8.58
CA TYR A 237 -3.78 15.37 -10.00
C TYR A 237 -3.26 14.05 -10.61
N HIS A 238 -2.39 13.34 -9.88
CA HIS A 238 -1.97 11.98 -10.25
C HIS A 238 -2.80 10.88 -9.57
N THR A 239 -3.57 11.24 -8.54
CA THR A 239 -4.29 10.29 -7.70
C THR A 239 -5.78 10.33 -7.94
N ILE A 240 -6.36 11.51 -8.15
CA ILE A 240 -7.81 11.74 -8.14
C ILE A 240 -8.24 12.40 -9.45
N ALA A 241 -9.18 11.78 -10.14
CA ALA A 241 -9.92 12.37 -11.23
C ALA A 241 -10.95 13.34 -10.66
N MET A 242 -10.88 14.61 -11.07
CA MET A 242 -11.75 15.69 -10.61
C MET A 242 -12.51 16.28 -11.79
N VAL A 243 -13.76 16.68 -11.56
CA VAL A 243 -14.61 17.25 -12.61
C VAL A 243 -13.95 18.50 -13.21
N GLY A 244 -13.93 18.59 -14.54
CA GLY A 244 -13.32 19.70 -15.27
C GLY A 244 -11.85 19.49 -15.65
N TYR A 245 -11.22 18.41 -15.16
CA TYR A 245 -9.82 18.08 -15.45
C TYR A 245 -9.68 16.88 -16.41
N PRO A 246 -8.57 16.77 -17.16
CA PRO A 246 -8.29 15.62 -18.01
C PRO A 246 -8.30 14.29 -17.25
N TYR A 247 -9.09 13.32 -17.71
CA TYR A 247 -9.04 11.96 -17.17
C TYR A 247 -7.80 11.24 -17.67
N LYS A 248 -6.95 10.75 -16.75
CA LYS A 248 -5.68 10.08 -17.07
C LYS A 248 -4.80 10.86 -18.07
N TYR A 249 -4.68 12.16 -17.82
CA TYR A 249 -3.83 13.09 -18.59
C TYR A 249 -4.27 13.30 -20.04
N ASP A 250 -5.45 12.80 -20.43
CA ASP A 250 -5.96 12.91 -21.78
C ASP A 250 -6.78 14.18 -21.98
N SER A 251 -6.19 15.21 -22.59
CA SER A 251 -6.86 16.50 -22.81
C SER A 251 -8.10 16.41 -23.69
N GLY A 252 -8.23 15.34 -24.49
CA GLY A 252 -9.43 15.07 -25.29
C GLY A 252 -10.58 14.43 -24.49
N ASN A 253 -10.33 13.99 -23.25
CA ASN A 253 -11.29 13.31 -22.39
C ASN A 253 -11.32 13.98 -21.02
N ILE A 254 -12.18 14.98 -20.88
CA ILE A 254 -12.40 15.67 -19.61
C ILE A 254 -13.25 14.80 -18.68
N PHE A 255 -12.86 14.72 -17.42
CA PHE A 255 -13.66 14.06 -16.40
C PHE A 255 -14.87 14.93 -16.05
N GLU A 256 -16.05 14.36 -16.19
CA GLU A 256 -17.34 15.06 -16.07
C GLU A 256 -18.23 14.39 -15.01
N ALA A 257 -19.28 15.10 -14.57
CA ALA A 257 -20.24 14.56 -13.61
C ALA A 257 -20.80 13.19 -14.02
N GLY A 258 -21.06 12.96 -15.32
CA GLY A 258 -21.55 11.69 -15.87
C GLY A 258 -20.61 10.50 -15.72
N HIS A 259 -19.34 10.71 -15.38
CA HIS A 259 -18.42 9.62 -15.05
C HIS A 259 -18.72 8.98 -13.69
N ASN A 260 -19.52 9.65 -12.86
CA ASN A 260 -19.87 9.18 -11.54
C ASN A 260 -21.25 8.51 -11.58
N ARG A 261 -21.32 7.27 -11.10
CA ARG A 261 -22.56 6.48 -11.15
C ARG A 261 -23.64 7.01 -10.22
N ASN A 262 -23.24 7.49 -9.04
CA ASN A 262 -24.15 8.10 -8.08
C ASN A 262 -23.42 9.19 -7.27
N PRO A 263 -23.20 10.37 -7.87
CA PRO A 263 -22.42 11.44 -7.23
C PRO A 263 -23.09 12.02 -5.99
N GLY A 264 -24.44 12.00 -5.91
CA GLY A 264 -25.16 12.46 -4.73
C GLY A 264 -24.91 11.61 -3.48
N VAL A 265 -24.66 10.30 -3.66
CA VAL A 265 -24.34 9.40 -2.55
C VAL A 265 -22.83 9.30 -2.34
N TYR A 266 -22.04 9.05 -3.39
CA TYR A 266 -20.62 8.69 -3.26
C TYR A 266 -19.64 9.81 -3.61
N GLY A 267 -20.11 10.95 -4.11
CA GLY A 267 -19.26 12.05 -4.57
C GLY A 267 -18.82 11.93 -6.03
N SER A 268 -18.12 12.97 -6.49
CA SER A 268 -17.80 13.20 -7.90
C SER A 268 -16.33 12.98 -8.25
N TYR A 269 -15.63 12.14 -7.50
CA TYR A 269 -14.21 11.82 -7.71
C TYR A 269 -14.03 10.37 -8.12
N SER A 270 -13.04 10.05 -8.96
CA SER A 270 -12.60 8.67 -9.21
C SER A 270 -11.10 8.50 -9.02
N SER A 271 -10.65 7.28 -8.74
CA SER A 271 -9.23 6.99 -8.57
C SER A 271 -8.51 6.87 -9.91
N LEU A 272 -7.36 7.51 -10.04
CA LEU A 272 -6.51 7.43 -11.24
C LEU A 272 -5.49 6.28 -11.16
N LYS A 273 -4.98 5.91 -9.99
CA LYS A 273 -3.75 5.10 -9.89
C LYS A 273 -3.85 3.71 -10.53
N GLU A 274 -4.97 3.02 -10.37
CA GLU A 274 -5.25 1.69 -10.92
C GLU A 274 -5.77 1.72 -12.36
N ASN A 275 -6.44 2.82 -12.73
CA ASN A 275 -7.04 3.00 -14.04
C ASN A 275 -5.99 3.32 -15.12
N VAL A 276 -6.43 3.31 -16.39
CA VAL A 276 -5.63 3.66 -17.57
C VAL A 276 -6.42 4.60 -18.48
N LYS A 277 -5.75 5.24 -19.43
CA LYS A 277 -6.37 6.16 -20.39
C LYS A 277 -7.43 5.43 -21.24
N VAL A 278 -8.48 6.15 -21.62
CA VAL A 278 -9.51 5.64 -22.55
C VAL A 278 -8.86 5.26 -23.89
N GLY A 279 -9.12 4.05 -24.36
CA GLY A 279 -8.57 3.56 -25.63
C GLY A 279 -7.08 3.18 -25.59
N ASP A 280 -6.44 3.21 -24.42
CA ASP A 280 -5.09 2.69 -24.24
C ASP A 280 -5.01 1.19 -24.57
N GLU A 281 -3.90 0.74 -25.17
CA GLU A 281 -3.74 -0.65 -25.58
C GLU A 281 -3.80 -1.64 -24.40
N SER A 282 -3.47 -1.20 -23.19
CA SER A 282 -3.55 -2.01 -21.98
C SER A 282 -4.98 -2.22 -21.48
N SER A 283 -5.94 -1.40 -21.91
CA SER A 283 -7.35 -1.52 -21.52
C SER A 283 -8.04 -2.59 -22.37
N VAL A 284 -8.65 -3.57 -21.70
CA VAL A 284 -9.36 -4.68 -22.34
C VAL A 284 -10.82 -4.70 -21.89
N LEU A 285 -11.74 -4.73 -22.85
CA LEU A 285 -13.16 -4.90 -22.60
C LEU A 285 -13.47 -6.38 -22.33
N ILE A 286 -14.02 -6.64 -21.15
CA ILE A 286 -14.52 -7.93 -20.70
C ILE A 286 -15.98 -7.74 -20.32
N ASP A 287 -16.85 -7.67 -21.33
CA ASP A 287 -18.28 -7.34 -21.20
C ASP A 287 -18.93 -8.02 -19.97
N PRO A 288 -19.54 -7.25 -19.03
CA PRO A 288 -19.81 -5.81 -19.06
C PRO A 288 -18.72 -4.90 -18.42
N PHE A 289 -17.57 -5.45 -18.04
CA PHE A 289 -16.51 -4.76 -17.31
C PHE A 289 -15.33 -4.36 -18.21
N ARG A 290 -14.47 -3.48 -17.71
CA ARG A 290 -13.13 -3.25 -18.28
C ARG A 290 -12.06 -3.58 -17.25
N ALA A 291 -11.08 -4.34 -17.67
CA ALA A 291 -9.86 -4.57 -16.91
C ALA A 291 -8.67 -4.01 -17.70
N ASN A 292 -7.48 -4.00 -17.11
CA ASN A 292 -6.28 -3.58 -17.82
C ASN A 292 -5.09 -4.50 -17.52
N THR A 293 -4.05 -4.37 -18.34
CA THR A 293 -2.79 -5.12 -18.19
C THR A 293 -1.73 -4.35 -17.43
N LYS A 294 -2.07 -3.21 -16.79
CA LYS A 294 -1.10 -2.42 -16.06
C LYS A 294 -0.65 -3.19 -14.82
N ASN A 295 0.65 -3.40 -14.69
CA ASN A 295 1.26 -4.04 -13.54
C ASN A 295 0.86 -3.34 -12.24
N ARG A 296 0.60 -4.16 -11.20
CA ARG A 296 0.32 -3.66 -9.86
C ARG A 296 1.59 -3.75 -9.04
N ILE A 297 2.17 -2.60 -8.71
CA ILE A 297 3.32 -2.53 -7.81
C ILE A 297 2.85 -2.82 -6.39
N ILE A 298 3.47 -3.78 -5.73
CA ILE A 298 3.16 -4.20 -4.37
C ILE A 298 4.09 -3.51 -3.36
N ILE A 299 5.35 -3.29 -3.73
CA ILE A 299 6.32 -2.52 -2.96
C ILE A 299 7.04 -1.53 -3.87
N ARG A 300 6.98 -0.26 -3.49
CA ARG A 300 7.71 0.85 -4.13
C ARG A 300 8.91 1.27 -3.30
N TYR A 301 9.93 1.83 -3.95
CA TYR A 301 11.10 2.41 -3.27
C TYR A 301 10.70 3.54 -2.29
N ALA A 302 9.66 4.33 -2.61
CA ALA A 302 9.12 5.32 -1.67
C ALA A 302 8.66 4.70 -0.33
N ASP A 303 8.10 3.49 -0.32
CA ASP A 303 7.71 2.81 0.93
C ASP A 303 8.95 2.46 1.75
N VAL A 304 10.05 2.04 1.11
CA VAL A 304 11.32 1.77 1.80
C VAL A 304 11.89 3.04 2.46
N LEU A 305 11.90 4.17 1.73
CA LEU A 305 12.38 5.45 2.30
C LEU A 305 11.54 5.86 3.52
N LEU A 306 10.22 5.75 3.41
CA LEU A 306 9.31 6.18 4.48
C LEU A 306 9.26 5.17 5.65
N MET A 307 9.44 3.86 5.41
CA MET A 307 9.64 2.87 6.49
C MET A 307 10.94 3.12 7.25
N ARG A 308 12.02 3.48 6.55
CA ARG A 308 13.29 3.86 7.19
C ARG A 308 13.15 5.15 8.01
N ALA A 309 12.52 6.17 7.43
CA ALA A 309 12.25 7.42 8.14
C ALA A 309 11.42 7.17 9.40
N GLU A 310 10.43 6.27 9.32
CA GLU A 310 9.63 5.86 10.48
C GLU A 310 10.48 5.24 11.58
N ALA A 311 11.30 4.25 11.25
CA ALA A 311 12.18 3.62 12.23
C ALA A 311 13.16 4.61 12.86
N LEU A 312 13.72 5.53 12.08
CA LEU A 312 14.59 6.58 12.61
C LEU A 312 13.86 7.52 13.58
N ILE A 313 12.64 7.95 13.24
CA ILE A 313 11.83 8.81 14.12
C ILE A 313 11.49 8.08 15.42
N GLU A 314 11.05 6.83 15.37
CA GLU A 314 10.72 6.08 16.59
C GLU A 314 11.97 5.72 17.44
N LEU A 315 13.17 5.81 16.86
CA LEU A 315 14.46 5.71 17.56
C LEU A 315 15.04 7.07 18.00
N ASN A 316 14.27 8.17 17.92
CA ASN A 316 14.70 9.55 18.22
C ASN A 316 15.88 10.03 17.37
N ARG A 317 15.84 9.72 16.07
CA ARG A 317 16.83 10.10 15.04
C ARG A 317 16.18 10.91 13.92
N GLU A 318 15.28 11.82 14.27
CA GLU A 318 14.48 12.60 13.31
C GLU A 318 15.30 13.42 12.31
N LEU A 319 16.51 13.86 12.68
CA LEU A 319 17.42 14.58 11.77
C LEU A 319 17.88 13.69 10.59
N GLU A 320 18.02 12.38 10.81
CA GLU A 320 18.34 11.43 9.76
C GLU A 320 17.13 11.04 8.92
N ALA A 321 15.92 11.17 9.47
CA ALA A 321 14.67 10.92 8.75
C ALA A 321 14.31 12.06 7.78
N LEU A 322 14.65 13.31 8.14
CA LEU A 322 14.38 14.51 7.35
C LEU A 322 14.78 14.40 5.87
N PRO A 323 16.03 14.05 5.50
CA PRO A 323 16.41 13.95 4.10
C PRO A 323 15.65 12.85 3.33
N LEU A 324 15.21 11.78 4.00
CA LEU A 324 14.43 10.72 3.36
C LEU A 324 13.01 11.20 3.00
N ILE A 325 12.36 11.91 3.93
CA ILE A 325 11.04 12.52 3.71
C ILE A 325 11.16 13.61 2.63
N ASN A 326 12.17 14.48 2.72
CA ASN A 326 12.39 15.53 1.72
C ASN A 326 12.77 14.98 0.34
N LYS A 327 13.38 13.78 0.23
CA LYS A 327 13.61 13.12 -1.06
C LYS A 327 12.28 12.79 -1.76
N VAL A 328 11.31 12.23 -1.03
CA VAL A 328 9.95 11.95 -1.55
C VAL A 328 9.23 13.25 -1.92
N ARG A 329 9.28 14.27 -1.05
CA ARG A 329 8.67 15.59 -1.32
C ARG A 329 9.28 16.31 -2.51
N THR A 330 10.59 16.22 -2.69
CA THR A 330 11.30 16.81 -3.85
C THR A 330 10.80 16.17 -5.13
N ARG A 331 10.68 14.84 -5.16
CA ARG A 331 10.10 14.14 -6.31
C ARG A 331 8.67 14.59 -6.55
N ALA A 332 7.82 14.62 -5.52
CA ALA A 332 6.43 15.04 -5.64
C ALA A 332 6.30 16.45 -6.22
N LYS A 333 7.08 17.41 -5.70
CA LYS A 333 7.18 18.79 -6.21
C LYS A 333 7.49 18.85 -7.70
N ASN A 334 8.38 17.99 -8.18
CA ASN A 334 8.84 17.98 -9.58
C ASN A 334 7.96 17.13 -10.50
N SER A 335 6.98 16.39 -9.97
CA SER A 335 6.06 15.55 -10.75
C SER A 335 4.94 16.41 -11.32
N ILE A 336 5.27 17.23 -12.31
CA ILE A 336 4.32 18.17 -12.94
C ILE A 336 4.22 18.01 -14.46
N ALA A 337 5.07 17.16 -15.05
CA ALA A 337 5.23 17.08 -16.51
C ALA A 337 3.95 16.63 -17.22
N LEU A 338 3.15 15.76 -16.59
CA LEU A 338 1.89 15.23 -17.12
C LEU A 338 0.64 16.01 -16.69
N ILE A 339 0.82 17.07 -15.88
CA ILE A 339 -0.27 17.89 -15.36
C ILE A 339 -0.03 19.38 -15.64
N PRO A 340 0.35 19.80 -16.87
CA PRO A 340 0.62 21.21 -17.18
C PRO A 340 -0.61 22.12 -16.99
N TYR A 341 -1.79 21.54 -16.85
CA TYR A 341 -3.05 22.22 -16.56
C TYR A 341 -3.24 22.56 -15.07
N ALA A 342 -2.43 22.00 -14.17
CA ALA A 342 -2.51 22.26 -12.73
C ALA A 342 -1.71 23.52 -12.37
N THR A 343 -2.41 24.63 -12.14
CA THR A 343 -1.79 25.96 -11.94
C THR A 343 -1.56 26.33 -10.48
N ASN A 344 -2.15 25.61 -9.53
CA ASN A 344 -2.13 25.87 -8.09
C ASN A 344 -1.23 24.89 -7.30
N VAL A 345 -0.22 24.31 -7.96
CA VAL A 345 0.68 23.36 -7.31
C VAL A 345 1.78 24.08 -6.52
N ASN A 346 1.86 23.82 -5.21
CA ASN A 346 2.88 24.41 -4.34
C ASN A 346 3.33 23.40 -3.28
N VAL A 347 4.61 23.01 -3.35
CA VAL A 347 5.26 22.12 -2.39
C VAL A 347 6.61 22.71 -1.96
N ALA A 348 6.80 22.79 -0.64
CA ALA A 348 8.03 23.15 0.03
C ALA A 348 8.62 21.93 0.76
N LEU A 349 9.92 21.98 1.00
CA LEU A 349 10.64 20.99 1.81
C LEU A 349 10.57 21.38 3.28
N TYR A 350 10.60 20.39 4.17
CA TYR A 350 10.74 20.65 5.60
C TYR A 350 12.14 21.21 5.88
N ALA A 351 12.22 22.24 6.71
CA ALA A 351 13.48 22.88 7.09
C ALA A 351 14.20 22.05 8.17
N ASN A 352 15.54 22.08 8.13
CA ASN A 352 16.37 21.59 9.22
C ASN A 352 16.63 22.74 10.22
N ASP A 353 15.64 23.04 11.05
CA ASP A 353 15.71 24.08 12.07
C ASP A 353 15.06 23.60 13.38
N ALA A 354 14.93 24.49 14.36
CA ALA A 354 14.39 24.18 15.69
C ALA A 354 12.94 23.66 15.67
N THR A 355 12.20 23.81 14.55
CA THR A 355 10.83 23.28 14.40
C THR A 355 10.81 21.79 14.09
N TRP A 356 11.92 21.22 13.59
CA TRP A 356 12.02 19.79 13.25
C TRP A 356 12.25 18.91 14.48
N THR A 357 11.25 18.86 15.35
CA THR A 357 11.21 17.99 16.52
C THR A 357 10.78 16.57 16.14
N ASN A 358 11.04 15.60 17.01
CA ASN A 358 10.61 14.21 16.79
C ASN A 358 9.08 14.09 16.58
N GLU A 359 8.29 14.84 17.35
CA GLU A 359 6.83 14.88 17.22
C GLU A 359 6.38 15.45 15.88
N TYR A 360 6.99 16.56 15.44
CA TYR A 360 6.69 17.14 14.15
C TYR A 360 7.13 16.22 13.00
N ALA A 361 8.30 15.58 13.11
CA ALA A 361 8.77 14.60 12.15
C ALA A 361 7.82 13.40 12.02
N ARG A 362 7.27 12.89 13.13
CA ARG A 362 6.24 11.84 13.12
C ARG A 362 4.97 12.30 12.39
N THR A 363 4.51 13.52 12.66
CA THR A 363 3.35 14.11 11.98
C THR A 363 3.59 14.26 10.48
N ALA A 364 4.72 14.86 10.11
CA ALA A 364 5.17 15.04 8.74
C ALA A 364 5.26 13.70 7.99
N LEU A 365 5.87 12.68 8.61
CA LEU A 365 5.97 11.35 8.03
C LEU A 365 4.59 10.71 7.79
N ARG A 366 3.71 10.72 8.80
CA ARG A 366 2.38 10.11 8.70
C ARG A 366 1.54 10.80 7.63
N TRP A 367 1.73 12.10 7.42
CA TRP A 367 1.11 12.84 6.33
C TRP A 367 1.74 12.52 4.98
N GLU A 368 3.06 12.43 4.90
CA GLU A 368 3.75 12.07 3.67
C GLU A 368 3.32 10.68 3.19
N ARG A 369 3.21 9.69 4.10
CA ARG A 369 2.64 8.37 3.79
C ARG A 369 1.20 8.44 3.30
N ARG A 370 0.39 9.33 3.89
CA ARG A 370 -1.02 9.54 3.51
C ARG A 370 -1.15 10.02 2.06
N LEU A 371 -0.32 10.99 1.63
CA LEU A 371 -0.35 11.53 0.27
C LEU A 371 0.30 10.56 -0.72
N GLU A 372 1.46 10.03 -0.37
CA GLU A 372 2.26 9.17 -1.24
C GLU A 372 1.52 7.87 -1.60
N PHE A 373 0.86 7.23 -0.61
CA PHE A 373 0.18 5.94 -0.77
C PHE A 373 -1.36 6.03 -0.83
N ALA A 374 -1.90 7.21 -1.07
CA ALA A 374 -3.33 7.41 -1.28
C ALA A 374 -3.86 6.42 -2.35
N MET A 375 -4.99 5.75 -2.09
CA MET A 375 -5.60 4.75 -2.99
C MET A 375 -4.76 3.47 -3.26
N GLU A 376 -3.67 3.23 -2.54
CA GLU A 376 -2.83 2.01 -2.69
C GLU A 376 -3.15 0.92 -1.64
N GLY A 377 -4.16 1.13 -0.80
CA GLY A 377 -4.67 0.12 0.14
C GLY A 377 -3.88 -0.05 1.44
N SER A 378 -3.01 0.89 1.81
CA SER A 378 -2.18 0.81 3.03
C SER A 378 -2.70 1.59 4.24
N ARG A 379 -3.55 2.62 4.03
CA ARG A 379 -3.90 3.61 5.06
C ARG A 379 -4.48 2.98 6.33
N PHE A 380 -5.45 2.08 6.21
CA PHE A 380 -6.08 1.46 7.37
C PHE A 380 -5.06 0.67 8.20
N PHE A 381 -4.22 -0.12 7.54
CA PHE A 381 -3.19 -0.93 8.21
C PHE A 381 -2.14 -0.08 8.92
N ASP A 382 -1.75 1.06 8.35
CA ASP A 382 -0.88 2.02 9.01
C ASP A 382 -1.56 2.62 10.28
N LEU A 383 -2.84 2.96 10.22
CA LEU A 383 -3.58 3.47 11.37
C LEU A 383 -3.70 2.46 12.52
N VAL A 384 -4.00 1.19 12.19
CA VAL A 384 -4.05 0.09 13.17
C VAL A 384 -2.67 -0.15 13.77
N ARG A 385 -1.63 -0.22 12.94
CA ARG A 385 -0.26 -0.43 13.39
C ARG A 385 0.23 0.68 14.32
N TRP A 386 -0.15 1.93 14.06
CA TRP A 386 0.15 3.06 14.93
C TRP A 386 -0.73 3.12 16.20
N GLY A 387 -1.77 2.29 16.31
CA GLY A 387 -2.68 2.27 17.46
C GLY A 387 -3.61 3.48 17.54
N ILE A 388 -3.92 4.11 16.39
CA ILE A 388 -4.72 5.34 16.32
C ILE A 388 -5.94 5.21 15.40
N ALA A 389 -6.30 4.00 14.96
CA ALA A 389 -7.40 3.76 14.04
C ALA A 389 -8.72 4.32 14.55
N ASP A 390 -9.07 4.06 15.81
CA ASP A 390 -10.29 4.57 16.45
C ASP A 390 -10.39 6.09 16.41
N SER A 391 -9.33 6.79 16.85
CA SER A 391 -9.31 8.25 16.92
C SER A 391 -9.44 8.88 15.53
N VAL A 392 -8.72 8.35 14.54
CA VAL A 392 -8.69 8.91 13.18
C VAL A 392 -9.97 8.59 12.42
N LEU A 393 -10.48 7.36 12.50
CA LEU A 393 -11.68 6.95 11.77
C LEU A 393 -12.94 7.59 12.36
N ASN A 394 -13.06 7.70 13.68
CA ASN A 394 -14.20 8.40 14.28
C ASN A 394 -14.19 9.91 13.97
N THR A 395 -13.01 10.53 13.92
CA THR A 395 -12.88 11.92 13.43
C THR A 395 -13.28 12.04 11.96
N TYR A 396 -12.87 11.08 11.12
CA TYR A 396 -13.24 11.01 9.71
C TYR A 396 -14.76 10.85 9.53
N TYR A 397 -15.41 9.93 10.23
CA TYR A 397 -16.88 9.73 10.15
C TYR A 397 -17.63 10.98 10.60
N ALA A 398 -17.21 11.60 11.71
CA ALA A 398 -17.82 12.84 12.18
C ALA A 398 -17.71 13.99 11.15
N GLY A 399 -16.59 14.07 10.42
CA GLY A 399 -16.36 15.08 9.40
C GLY A 399 -17.01 14.80 8.03
N GLU A 400 -17.23 13.54 7.67
CA GLU A 400 -17.80 13.16 6.37
C GLU A 400 -19.31 12.91 6.40
N LYS A 401 -19.93 12.65 7.55
CA LYS A 401 -21.37 12.34 7.62
C LYS A 401 -22.28 13.43 7.04
N SER A 402 -21.86 14.70 7.08
CA SER A 402 -22.60 15.80 6.45
C SER A 402 -22.50 15.80 4.92
N LYS A 403 -21.48 15.13 4.36
CA LYS A 403 -21.23 14.99 2.92
C LYS A 403 -21.72 13.66 2.37
N ARG A 404 -21.81 12.63 3.22
CA ARG A 404 -22.11 11.24 2.86
C ARG A 404 -23.04 10.64 3.91
N THR A 405 -24.32 10.51 3.58
CA THR A 405 -25.37 10.09 4.52
C THR A 405 -25.18 8.69 5.08
N TYR A 406 -24.50 7.79 4.35
CA TYR A 406 -24.18 6.45 4.86
C TYR A 406 -23.16 6.43 6.01
N TYR A 407 -22.54 7.57 6.35
CA TYR A 407 -21.72 7.72 7.57
C TYR A 407 -22.48 8.27 8.78
N GLU A 408 -23.78 8.57 8.68
CA GLU A 408 -24.55 9.21 9.77
C GLU A 408 -24.49 8.43 11.09
N GLY A 409 -24.53 7.10 11.03
CA GLY A 409 -24.38 6.20 12.18
C GLY A 409 -23.03 5.48 12.25
N ALA A 410 -22.05 5.89 11.45
CA ALA A 410 -20.75 5.21 11.42
C ALA A 410 -19.94 5.52 12.67
N HIS A 411 -19.39 4.47 13.27
CA HIS A 411 -18.52 4.52 14.44
C HIS A 411 -17.52 3.37 14.32
N PHE A 412 -16.27 3.64 14.72
CA PHE A 412 -15.23 2.63 14.85
C PHE A 412 -15.15 2.16 16.30
N ASP A 413 -15.41 0.88 16.53
CA ASP A 413 -15.34 0.25 17.84
C ASP A 413 -13.91 -0.21 18.14
N LYS A 414 -13.23 0.52 19.03
CA LYS A 414 -11.88 0.17 19.50
C LYS A 414 -11.85 -1.19 20.18
N ASN A 415 -10.77 -1.94 19.97
CA ASN A 415 -10.53 -3.30 20.44
C ASN A 415 -11.55 -4.30 19.88
N LYS A 416 -11.94 -4.13 18.61
CA LYS A 416 -12.86 -5.00 17.88
C LYS A 416 -12.61 -4.89 16.38
N GLU A 417 -12.68 -3.68 15.84
CA GLU A 417 -12.70 -3.46 14.38
C GLU A 417 -11.30 -3.24 13.77
N GLU A 418 -10.23 -3.31 14.56
CA GLU A 418 -8.85 -3.26 14.08
C GLU A 418 -8.52 -4.43 13.14
N TYR A 419 -9.23 -5.55 13.28
CA TYR A 419 -9.01 -6.76 12.50
C TYR A 419 -10.33 -7.37 12.05
N VAL A 420 -10.29 -7.99 10.88
CA VAL A 420 -11.43 -8.74 10.36
C VAL A 420 -11.72 -9.92 11.29
N PRO A 421 -12.99 -10.27 11.54
CA PRO A 421 -13.37 -11.56 12.11
C PRO A 421 -12.60 -12.75 11.58
N ILE A 422 -12.30 -13.72 12.44
CA ILE A 422 -12.10 -15.08 11.97
C ILE A 422 -13.45 -15.58 11.43
N PRO A 423 -13.54 -16.01 10.15
CA PRO A 423 -14.81 -16.43 9.57
C PRO A 423 -15.41 -17.61 10.36
N GLN A 424 -16.66 -17.47 10.78
CA GLN A 424 -17.32 -18.45 11.65
C GLN A 424 -17.30 -19.88 11.06
N GLN A 425 -17.43 -20.00 9.74
CA GLN A 425 -17.35 -21.29 9.05
C GLN A 425 -15.98 -21.97 9.25
N GLN A 426 -14.88 -21.21 9.27
CA GLN A 426 -13.54 -21.77 9.48
C GLN A 426 -13.37 -22.27 10.93
N ILE A 427 -13.91 -21.55 11.91
CA ILE A 427 -13.96 -22.02 13.31
C ILE A 427 -14.72 -23.34 13.39
N SER A 428 -15.90 -23.44 12.77
CA SER A 428 -16.70 -24.66 12.74
C SER A 428 -15.98 -25.82 12.04
N PHE A 429 -15.37 -25.60 10.87
CA PHE A 429 -14.63 -26.63 10.13
C PHE A 429 -13.39 -27.11 10.87
N SER A 430 -12.72 -26.22 11.60
CA SER A 430 -11.58 -26.57 12.46
C SER A 430 -12.00 -27.30 13.74
N LYS A 431 -13.30 -27.57 13.96
CA LYS A 431 -13.83 -28.15 15.22
C LYS A 431 -13.40 -27.36 16.46
N ASN A 432 -13.45 -26.02 16.37
CA ASN A 432 -13.04 -25.07 17.41
C ASN A 432 -11.54 -25.07 17.74
N VAL A 433 -10.68 -25.62 16.88
CA VAL A 433 -9.23 -25.43 16.97
C VAL A 433 -8.86 -23.97 16.71
N TYR A 434 -9.53 -23.30 15.76
CA TYR A 434 -9.43 -21.86 15.59
C TYR A 434 -10.25 -21.12 16.64
N LYS A 435 -9.71 -20.00 17.13
CA LYS A 435 -10.37 -19.09 18.07
C LYS A 435 -10.65 -17.75 17.40
N GLN A 436 -11.72 -17.11 17.85
CA GLN A 436 -12.09 -15.77 17.40
C GLN A 436 -11.12 -14.72 17.96
N ASN A 437 -11.03 -13.57 17.30
CA ASN A 437 -10.39 -12.37 17.81
C ASN A 437 -11.11 -11.83 19.05
N TYR A 438 -10.42 -10.98 19.81
CA TYR A 438 -10.98 -10.34 20.99
C TYR A 438 -12.20 -9.49 20.60
N ASN A 439 -13.30 -9.63 21.37
CA ASN A 439 -14.51 -8.80 21.29
C ASN A 439 -15.16 -8.69 19.89
N TYR A 440 -15.15 -9.79 19.12
CA TYR A 440 -15.75 -9.87 17.78
C TYR A 440 -17.29 -9.87 17.77
#